data_AF-W7T3D7-F1
#
_entry.id   AF-W7T3D7-F1
#
_cell.length_a   1.000
_cell.length_b   1.000
_cell.length_c   1.000
_cell.angle_alpha   90.00
_cell.angle_beta   90.00
_cell.angle_gamma   90.00
#
_symmetry.space_group_name_H-M   'P 1'
#
loop_
_entity.id
_entity.type
_entity.pdbx_description
1 polymer ?
#
loop_
_entity_poly.entity_id
_entity_poly.type
_entity_poly.pdbx_seq_one_letter_code
_entity_poly.pdbx_strand_id
1 'polypeptide(L)'
;MALGTRLRTWAVSTPDSVTMPQVACVDAGHAMLLHIEGHLNPRALAFARTIAADPEHTVVVADVPPDGPIELWHAVAALLGRRRGGYRLVLGKHSRDAAVMTAQWLAERLNCPVLVPDGDVVMAPGGALFSSALQGVGWVRFRRGRAPQHDSRRFPVPDWTYPGTEQVWQPGPISVVEPLPAGVWIRPLESADDQRALLVSGLVPNRDELIVVLGSPNSRPVPMAEIARFCHSVPPEHRAKVRFLQYGPVEVLRASVGQALADQLGAPVTFYAGMPSVEGTLHVVSPEGNLGWRSFARELRYLPRAAAAGRILPPQLVAHDNPMPGAAELSPGVYWYASDAVVEVVQSGLWLRPPVAPVNADHVRTAPIDSRFAAVVFDTSSRHLTDRMQALADEILATMDPAMRRMFRALPAAVLVANSHHVPV
;
A
#
# COMPACT_ATOMS: atom_id res chain seq x y z
N MET A 1 22.40 -53.57 11.55
CA MET A 1 23.13 -53.94 12.78
C MET A 1 24.62 -53.94 12.50
N ALA A 2 25.34 -52.92 12.95
CA ALA A 2 26.77 -52.94 13.19
C ALA A 2 27.06 -51.80 14.17
N LEU A 3 27.29 -52.15 15.44
CA LEU A 3 27.81 -51.25 16.46
C LEU A 3 29.24 -50.85 16.11
N GLY A 4 29.57 -49.58 16.29
CA GLY A 4 30.91 -49.04 16.08
C GLY A 4 31.20 -47.89 17.03
N THR A 5 31.28 -48.21 18.32
CA THR A 5 31.75 -47.33 19.38
C THR A 5 33.19 -46.90 19.10
N ARG A 6 33.45 -45.58 18.98
CA ARG A 6 34.76 -45.00 19.29
C ARG A 6 34.57 -43.83 20.24
N LEU A 7 34.72 -44.16 21.52
CA LEU A 7 35.07 -43.22 22.58
C LEU A 7 36.35 -42.48 22.16
N ARG A 8 36.24 -41.18 21.90
CA ARG A 8 37.38 -40.27 22.04
C ARG A 8 37.16 -39.48 23.31
N THR A 9 37.87 -39.90 24.33
CA THR A 9 38.18 -39.16 25.56
C THR A 9 38.61 -37.74 25.18
N TRP A 10 37.78 -36.75 25.49
CA TRP A 10 38.23 -35.36 25.52
C TRP A 10 38.91 -35.16 26.86
N ALA A 11 40.24 -34.98 26.79
CA ALA A 11 41.03 -34.52 27.91
C ALA A 11 40.44 -33.20 28.41
N VAL A 12 40.20 -33.14 29.71
CA VAL A 12 39.85 -31.93 30.44
C VAL A 12 40.98 -30.93 30.23
N SER A 13 40.75 -29.98 29.34
CA SER A 13 41.51 -28.74 29.30
C SER A 13 40.79 -27.76 30.22
N THR A 14 41.55 -27.24 31.18
CA THR A 14 41.15 -26.16 32.11
C THR A 14 40.46 -25.01 31.38
N PRO A 15 39.50 -24.31 32.02
CA PRO A 15 38.70 -23.29 31.35
C PRO A 15 39.57 -22.07 31.06
N ASP A 16 39.98 -21.91 29.80
CA ASP A 16 40.25 -20.58 29.28
C ASP A 16 38.98 -19.77 29.49
N SER A 17 39.14 -18.60 30.12
CA SER A 17 38.10 -17.61 30.30
C SER A 17 37.28 -17.48 29.02
N VAL A 18 36.03 -17.94 29.04
CA VAL A 18 35.10 -17.70 27.94
C VAL A 18 34.94 -16.19 27.87
N THR A 19 35.69 -15.56 26.96
CA THR A 19 35.58 -14.13 26.69
C THR A 19 34.14 -13.91 26.26
N MET A 20 33.36 -13.26 27.13
CA MET A 20 31.95 -13.00 26.87
C MET A 20 31.83 -12.28 25.53
N PRO A 21 30.86 -12.66 24.67
CA PRO A 21 30.67 -11.99 23.40
C PRO A 21 30.39 -10.50 23.67
N GLN A 22 31.29 -9.65 23.20
CA GLN A 22 31.12 -8.20 23.30
C GLN A 22 30.10 -7.76 22.26
N VAL A 23 29.21 -6.84 22.66
CA VAL A 23 28.22 -6.23 21.79
C VAL A 23 28.75 -4.87 21.36
N ALA A 24 28.64 -4.59 20.08
CA ALA A 24 28.93 -3.28 19.50
C ALA A 24 27.67 -2.73 18.83
N CYS A 25 27.68 -1.43 18.54
CA CYS A 25 26.61 -0.79 17.79
C CYS A 25 27.15 0.10 16.68
N VAL A 26 26.37 0.23 15.61
CA VAL A 26 26.63 1.12 14.50
C VAL A 26 25.34 1.82 14.09
N ASP A 27 25.42 3.13 13.80
CA ASP A 27 24.28 3.87 13.25
C ASP A 27 24.07 3.47 11.78
N ALA A 28 22.81 3.27 11.40
CA ALA A 28 22.39 2.74 10.10
C ALA A 28 21.12 3.45 9.64
N GLY A 29 21.27 4.59 8.96
CA GLY A 29 20.14 5.41 8.53
C GLY A 29 19.40 5.98 9.74
N HIS A 30 18.13 5.63 9.91
CA HIS A 30 17.32 6.03 11.06
C HIS A 30 17.31 5.01 12.22
N ALA A 31 18.02 3.89 12.06
CA ALA A 31 18.12 2.85 13.05
C ALA A 31 19.55 2.72 13.59
N MET A 32 19.68 2.04 14.74
CA MET A 32 20.93 1.55 15.27
C MET A 32 20.98 0.03 15.11
N LEU A 33 22.06 -0.52 14.57
CA LEU A 33 22.28 -1.96 14.51
C LEU A 33 23.16 -2.39 15.68
N LEU A 34 22.64 -3.27 16.54
CA LEU A 34 23.42 -4.01 17.52
C LEU A 34 23.94 -5.29 16.88
N HIS A 35 25.21 -5.58 17.07
CA HIS A 35 25.86 -6.79 16.53
C HIS A 35 26.92 -7.31 17.50
N ILE A 36 27.34 -8.56 17.31
CA ILE A 36 28.49 -9.12 18.02
C ILE A 36 29.77 -8.47 17.47
N GLU A 37 30.65 -8.02 18.36
CA GLU A 37 31.91 -7.39 17.99
C GLU A 37 32.74 -8.31 17.08
N GLY A 38 33.31 -7.76 16.00
CA GLY A 38 33.98 -8.53 14.95
C GLY A 38 33.05 -9.22 13.93
N HIS A 39 31.74 -9.25 14.16
CA HIS A 39 30.75 -9.90 13.29
C HIS A 39 29.61 -8.93 12.90
N LEU A 40 29.85 -8.11 11.88
CA LEU A 40 28.84 -7.23 11.31
C LEU A 40 28.13 -7.92 10.13
N ASN A 41 26.87 -8.29 10.30
CA ASN A 41 26.07 -8.93 9.25
C ASN A 41 25.63 -7.91 8.18
N PRO A 42 26.08 -8.06 6.92
CA PRO A 42 25.71 -7.11 5.86
C PRO A 42 24.20 -7.05 5.58
N ARG A 43 23.47 -8.15 5.78
CA ARG A 43 22.02 -8.19 5.58
C ARG A 43 21.28 -7.42 6.67
N ALA A 44 21.68 -7.58 7.93
CA ALA A 44 21.11 -6.83 9.04
C ALA A 44 21.41 -5.32 8.90
N LEU A 45 22.61 -4.96 8.43
CA LEU A 45 22.97 -3.57 8.14
C LEU A 45 22.15 -2.97 7.01
N ALA A 46 21.98 -3.70 5.90
CA ALA A 46 21.14 -3.26 4.79
C ALA A 46 19.68 -3.06 5.23
N PHE A 47 19.14 -4.00 6.01
CA PHE A 47 17.80 -3.89 6.59
C PHE A 47 17.68 -2.69 7.53
N ALA A 48 18.63 -2.49 8.45
CA ALA A 48 18.58 -1.36 9.39
C ALA A 48 18.57 0.00 8.66
N ARG A 49 19.34 0.13 7.56
CA ARG A 49 19.41 1.35 6.74
C ARG A 49 18.09 1.73 6.07
N THR A 50 17.19 0.78 5.84
CA THR A 50 15.93 1.03 5.12
C THR A 50 14.76 1.31 6.05
N ILE A 51 14.88 1.11 7.37
CA ILE A 51 13.77 1.32 8.30
C ILE A 51 13.43 2.80 8.43
N ALA A 52 12.14 3.10 8.47
CA ALA A 52 11.62 4.43 8.67
C ALA A 52 12.02 5.01 10.05
N ALA A 53 12.11 6.34 10.13
CA ALA A 53 12.34 7.01 11.40
C ALA A 53 11.16 6.83 12.37
N ASP A 54 11.47 6.65 13.65
CA ASP A 54 10.50 6.74 14.75
C ASP A 54 10.67 8.12 15.42
N PRO A 55 9.63 8.97 15.42
CA PRO A 55 9.72 10.30 16.04
C PRO A 55 9.75 10.25 17.57
N GLU A 56 9.36 9.12 18.18
CA GLU A 56 9.23 8.97 19.64
C GLU A 56 10.32 8.08 20.27
N HIS A 57 10.87 7.14 19.50
CA HIS A 57 11.79 6.11 20.01
C HIS A 57 13.04 5.99 19.15
N THR A 58 14.14 5.50 19.73
CA THR A 58 15.29 5.04 18.92
C THR A 58 14.96 3.68 18.33
N VAL A 59 14.99 3.55 17.01
CA VAL A 59 14.84 2.24 16.32
C VAL A 59 16.14 1.46 16.46
N VAL A 60 16.04 0.21 16.91
CA VAL A 60 17.18 -0.67 17.12
C VAL A 60 16.94 -1.99 16.41
N VAL A 61 17.84 -2.39 15.52
CA VAL A 61 17.89 -3.74 14.96
C VAL A 61 18.86 -4.55 15.78
N ALA A 62 18.41 -5.65 16.37
CA ALA A 62 19.25 -6.52 17.19
C ALA A 62 19.65 -7.76 16.40
N ASP A 63 20.88 -7.77 15.88
CA ASP A 63 21.53 -8.94 15.27
C ASP A 63 22.44 -9.62 16.30
N VAL A 64 21.81 -10.02 17.42
CA VAL A 64 22.45 -10.77 18.50
C VAL A 64 21.62 -12.03 18.77
N PRO A 65 22.22 -13.13 19.26
CA PRO A 65 21.47 -14.36 19.52
C PRO A 65 20.27 -14.14 20.47
N PRO A 66 19.03 -14.53 20.07
CA PRO A 66 17.81 -14.39 20.86
C PRO A 66 17.93 -14.97 22.27
N ASP A 67 18.37 -16.23 22.29
CA ASP A 67 18.51 -17.06 23.49
C ASP A 67 19.93 -16.93 24.06
N GLY A 68 20.58 -15.78 23.77
CA GLY A 68 21.87 -15.45 24.31
C GLY A 68 21.82 -15.38 25.85
N PRO A 69 22.96 -15.62 26.51
CA PRO A 69 23.03 -15.57 27.96
C PRO A 69 22.65 -14.16 28.47
N ILE A 70 22.13 -14.07 29.69
CA ILE A 70 21.63 -12.79 30.25
C ILE A 70 22.71 -11.70 30.25
N GLU A 71 23.99 -12.06 30.33
CA GLU A 71 25.15 -11.18 30.27
C GLU A 71 25.27 -10.45 28.93
N LEU A 72 24.87 -11.09 27.82
CA LEU A 72 24.75 -10.45 26.51
C LEU A 72 23.74 -9.31 26.56
N TRP A 73 22.57 -9.56 27.16
CA TRP A 73 21.53 -8.56 27.32
C TRP A 73 21.90 -7.46 28.33
N HIS A 74 22.76 -7.75 29.31
CA HIS A 74 23.40 -6.71 30.14
C HIS A 74 24.31 -5.79 29.32
N ALA A 75 25.11 -6.34 28.41
CA ALA A 75 25.93 -5.54 27.50
C ALA A 75 25.05 -4.67 26.57
N VAL A 76 23.96 -5.24 26.03
CA VAL A 76 22.95 -4.48 25.27
C VAL A 76 22.37 -3.34 26.11
N ALA A 77 21.90 -3.61 27.33
CA ALA A 77 21.33 -2.58 28.21
C ALA A 77 22.36 -1.49 28.56
N ALA A 78 23.62 -1.84 28.77
CA ALA A 78 24.68 -0.87 29.02
C ALA A 78 24.93 0.07 27.82
N LEU A 79 24.85 -0.46 26.59
CA LEU A 79 24.95 0.34 25.37
C LEU A 79 23.74 1.27 25.19
N LEU A 80 22.53 0.71 25.32
CA LEU A 80 21.29 1.48 25.18
C LEU A 80 21.18 2.56 26.26
N GLY A 81 21.54 2.26 27.52
CA GLY A 81 21.46 3.21 28.64
C GLY A 81 22.30 4.48 28.49
N ARG A 82 23.22 4.55 27.50
CA ARG A 82 23.97 5.76 27.15
C ARG A 82 23.13 6.80 26.40
N ARG A 83 22.00 6.38 25.80
CA ARG A 83 21.07 7.24 25.06
C ARG A 83 19.82 7.53 25.91
N ARG A 84 19.24 8.70 25.69
CA ARG A 84 17.97 9.11 26.32
C ARG A 84 16.80 8.73 25.41
N GLY A 85 15.66 8.39 26.01
CA GLY A 85 14.42 8.06 25.30
C GLY A 85 14.06 6.59 25.39
N GLY A 86 12.96 6.20 24.74
CA GLY A 86 12.57 4.80 24.62
C GLY A 86 13.10 4.15 23.34
N TYR A 87 12.90 2.83 23.22
CA TYR A 87 13.45 2.02 22.13
C TYR A 87 12.36 1.24 21.40
N ARG A 88 12.48 1.13 20.08
CA ARG A 88 11.73 0.18 19.26
C ARG A 88 12.70 -0.88 18.74
N LEU A 89 12.62 -2.07 19.31
CA LEU A 89 13.51 -3.17 19.02
C LEU A 89 12.93 -4.05 17.92
N VAL A 90 13.64 -4.15 16.80
CA VAL A 90 13.45 -5.18 15.79
C VAL A 90 14.40 -6.32 16.11
N LEU A 91 13.85 -7.37 16.66
CA LEU A 91 14.54 -8.61 16.93
C LEU A 91 14.48 -9.47 15.64
N GLY A 92 15.54 -10.20 15.30
CA GLY A 92 15.54 -11.21 14.22
C GLY A 92 14.51 -12.34 14.41
N LYS A 93 14.77 -13.58 13.94
CA LYS A 93 13.85 -14.70 14.24
C LYS A 93 13.93 -15.07 15.73
N HIS A 94 12.84 -14.87 16.47
CA HIS A 94 12.75 -15.10 17.92
C HIS A 94 11.47 -15.90 18.24
N SER A 95 11.49 -16.63 19.37
CA SER A 95 10.23 -17.06 19.97
C SER A 95 9.52 -15.84 20.56
N ARG A 96 8.18 -15.83 20.44
CA ARG A 96 7.32 -14.77 20.97
C ARG A 96 7.60 -14.50 22.45
N ASP A 97 7.72 -15.57 23.24
CA ASP A 97 7.94 -15.48 24.68
C ASP A 97 9.30 -14.84 25.05
N ALA A 98 10.37 -15.21 24.32
CA ALA A 98 11.70 -14.63 24.55
C ALA A 98 11.75 -13.13 24.25
N ALA A 99 11.07 -12.69 23.18
CA ALA A 99 10.99 -11.27 22.82
C ALA A 99 10.28 -10.45 23.92
N VAL A 100 9.15 -10.97 24.41
CA VAL A 100 8.35 -10.34 25.49
C VAL A 100 9.15 -10.23 26.79
N MET A 101 9.80 -11.31 27.22
CA MET A 101 10.60 -11.33 28.45
C MET A 101 11.77 -10.35 28.37
N THR A 102 12.49 -10.36 27.24
CA THR A 102 13.63 -9.48 26.99
C THR A 102 13.21 -8.01 27.00
N ALA A 103 12.10 -7.68 26.35
CA ALA A 103 11.59 -6.31 26.29
C ALA A 103 11.16 -5.78 27.66
N GLN A 104 10.44 -6.58 28.46
CA GLN A 104 10.09 -6.17 29.82
C GLN A 104 11.34 -5.99 30.67
N TRP A 105 12.30 -6.92 30.61
CA TRP A 105 13.55 -6.81 31.36
C TRP A 105 14.35 -5.54 30.98
N LEU A 106 14.44 -5.22 29.68
CA LEU A 106 15.08 -3.98 29.21
C LEU A 106 14.32 -2.74 29.71
N ALA A 107 12.98 -2.73 29.64
CA ALA A 107 12.18 -1.60 30.13
C ALA A 107 12.35 -1.36 31.64
N GLU A 108 12.41 -2.43 32.44
CA GLU A 108 12.73 -2.36 33.87
C GLU A 108 14.13 -1.80 34.10
N ARG A 109 15.12 -2.32 33.37
CA ARG A 109 16.54 -2.01 33.58
C ARG A 109 16.94 -0.62 33.11
N LEU A 110 16.35 -0.15 32.02
CA LEU A 110 16.61 1.16 31.41
C LEU A 110 15.67 2.25 31.93
N ASN A 111 14.58 1.87 32.60
CA ASN A 111 13.55 2.78 33.08
C ASN A 111 12.99 3.68 31.96
N CYS A 112 12.80 3.10 30.77
CA CYS A 112 12.25 3.77 29.59
C CYS A 112 11.29 2.82 28.84
N PRO A 113 10.40 3.34 27.97
CA PRO A 113 9.58 2.49 27.11
C PRO A 113 10.43 1.63 26.18
N VAL A 114 10.06 0.36 26.03
CA VAL A 114 10.63 -0.56 25.03
C VAL A 114 9.48 -1.16 24.24
N LEU A 115 9.55 -1.12 22.92
CA LEU A 115 8.58 -1.69 22.00
C LEU A 115 9.21 -2.84 21.24
N VAL A 116 8.54 -3.99 21.21
CA VAL A 116 8.91 -5.15 20.39
C VAL A 116 7.68 -5.64 19.62
N PRO A 117 7.88 -6.26 18.45
CA PRO A 117 6.78 -6.93 17.77
C PRO A 117 6.40 -8.23 18.49
N ASP A 118 5.10 -8.45 18.59
CA ASP A 118 4.49 -9.70 19.01
C ASP A 118 4.23 -10.57 17.78
N GLY A 119 5.24 -11.31 17.36
CA GLY A 119 5.24 -12.11 16.13
C GLY A 119 6.20 -11.56 15.08
N ASP A 120 6.14 -12.10 13.86
CA ASP A 120 6.99 -11.63 12.77
C ASP A 120 6.58 -10.22 12.31
N VAL A 121 7.57 -9.48 11.82
CA VAL A 121 7.38 -8.22 11.12
C VAL A 121 7.86 -8.34 9.70
N VAL A 122 7.07 -7.77 8.79
CA VAL A 122 7.42 -7.63 7.38
C VAL A 122 7.69 -6.17 7.08
N MET A 123 8.68 -5.92 6.23
CA MET A 123 8.99 -4.58 5.75
C MET A 123 8.07 -4.25 4.56
N ALA A 124 7.32 -3.16 4.71
CA ALA A 124 6.57 -2.54 3.64
C ALA A 124 7.41 -1.43 2.96
N PRO A 125 7.00 -0.93 1.79
CA PRO A 125 7.68 0.18 1.13
C PRO A 125 7.87 1.39 2.04
N GLY A 126 8.91 2.18 1.78
CA GLY A 126 9.26 3.36 2.60
C GLY A 126 9.84 3.03 3.97
N GLY A 127 10.20 1.77 4.23
CA GLY A 127 10.83 1.36 5.49
C GLY A 127 9.87 1.10 6.64
N ALA A 128 8.57 1.12 6.37
CA ALA A 128 7.57 0.78 7.36
C ALA A 128 7.66 -0.70 7.74
N LEU A 129 7.35 -1.01 8.99
CA LEU A 129 7.27 -2.37 9.51
C LEU A 129 5.82 -2.68 9.87
N PHE A 130 5.36 -3.86 9.49
CA PHE A 130 3.99 -4.29 9.72
C PHE A 130 3.97 -5.69 10.32
N SER A 131 3.10 -5.90 11.30
CA SER A 131 2.85 -7.20 11.89
C SER A 131 1.46 -7.69 11.50
N SER A 132 1.42 -8.84 10.82
CA SER A 132 0.18 -9.44 10.32
C SER A 132 -0.78 -9.77 11.45
N ALA A 133 -2.08 -9.57 11.21
CA ALA A 133 -3.13 -9.97 12.14
C ALA A 133 -3.19 -11.48 12.43
N LEU A 134 -2.55 -12.29 11.58
CA LEU A 134 -2.49 -13.74 11.74
C LEU A 134 -1.33 -14.20 12.66
N GLN A 135 -0.37 -13.33 12.97
CA GLN A 135 0.88 -13.73 13.65
C GLN A 135 1.01 -13.23 15.09
N GLY A 136 0.10 -12.39 15.57
CA GLY A 136 0.08 -11.90 16.94
C GLY A 136 -0.70 -10.60 17.08
N VAL A 137 -0.47 -9.86 18.17
CA VAL A 137 -1.20 -8.61 18.42
C VAL A 137 -0.57 -7.39 17.76
N GLY A 138 0.66 -7.49 17.25
CA GLY A 138 1.39 -6.36 16.67
C GLY A 138 2.49 -5.85 17.58
N TRP A 139 2.83 -4.57 17.51
CA TRP A 139 3.79 -3.96 18.42
C TRP A 139 3.21 -3.87 19.84
N VAL A 140 4.04 -4.24 20.80
CA VAL A 140 3.70 -4.21 22.22
C VAL A 140 4.69 -3.31 22.95
N ARG A 141 4.16 -2.38 23.75
CA ARG A 141 4.90 -1.44 24.57
C ARG A 141 5.05 -1.97 25.99
N PHE A 142 6.28 -2.00 26.46
CA PHE A 142 6.69 -2.41 27.80
C PHE A 142 7.15 -1.19 28.59
N ARG A 143 6.79 -1.15 29.87
CA ARG A 143 7.17 -0.10 30.82
C ARG A 143 7.44 -0.71 32.19
N ARG A 144 8.31 -0.05 32.94
CA ARG A 144 8.65 -0.44 34.31
C ARG A 144 7.41 -0.59 35.19
N GLY A 145 7.25 -1.75 35.82
CA GLY A 145 6.18 -2.09 36.75
C GLY A 145 4.78 -2.12 36.13
N ARG A 146 4.66 -2.17 34.79
CA ARG A 146 3.37 -2.18 34.07
C ARG A 146 3.25 -3.44 33.23
N ALA A 147 2.01 -3.92 33.10
CA ALA A 147 1.69 -4.98 32.16
C ALA A 147 1.96 -4.52 30.72
N PRO A 148 2.33 -5.44 29.81
CA PRO A 148 2.52 -5.13 28.39
C PRO A 148 1.23 -4.53 27.78
N GLN A 149 1.39 -3.51 26.95
CA GLN A 149 0.27 -2.80 26.31
C GLN A 149 0.39 -2.89 24.79
N HIS A 150 -0.69 -3.26 24.10
CA HIS A 150 -0.75 -3.13 22.65
C HIS A 150 -0.47 -1.68 22.22
N ASP A 151 0.37 -1.50 21.20
CA ASP A 151 0.67 -0.22 20.59
C ASP A 151 -0.06 -0.11 19.24
N SER A 152 0.45 -0.77 18.21
CA SER A 152 -0.17 -0.84 16.88
C SER A 152 0.38 -2.01 16.08
N ARG A 153 -0.29 -2.43 15.00
CA ARG A 153 0.29 -3.34 14.00
C ARG A 153 1.29 -2.68 13.06
N ARG A 154 1.27 -1.35 12.95
CA ARG A 154 2.07 -0.58 12.00
C ARG A 154 3.17 0.17 12.72
N PHE A 155 4.30 0.28 12.05
CA PHE A 155 5.35 1.21 12.39
C PHE A 155 5.87 1.89 11.11
N PRO A 156 5.93 3.23 11.06
CA PRO A 156 5.33 4.16 12.00
C PRO A 156 3.81 4.03 12.06
N VAL A 157 3.20 4.46 13.17
CA VAL A 157 1.73 4.44 13.35
C VAL A 157 1.12 5.57 12.51
N PRO A 158 0.22 5.28 11.55
CA PRO A 158 -0.49 6.32 10.79
C PRO A 158 -1.54 7.04 11.64
N ASP A 159 -1.81 8.31 11.33
CA ASP A 159 -2.75 9.16 12.07
C ASP A 159 -4.21 8.72 11.93
N TRP A 160 -4.51 7.89 10.92
CA TRP A 160 -5.83 7.29 10.70
C TRP A 160 -6.04 5.98 11.45
N THR A 161 -5.08 5.55 12.28
CA THR A 161 -5.17 4.26 12.98
C THR A 161 -6.28 4.28 14.03
N TYR A 162 -7.25 3.39 13.88
CA TYR A 162 -8.31 3.14 14.85
C TYR A 162 -8.64 1.64 14.93
N PRO A 163 -9.38 1.15 15.94
CA PRO A 163 -9.60 -0.29 16.14
C PRO A 163 -10.10 -1.05 14.89
N GLY A 164 -10.94 -0.44 14.06
CA GLY A 164 -11.46 -1.06 12.82
C GLY A 164 -10.43 -1.26 11.71
N THR A 165 -9.24 -0.66 11.83
CA THR A 165 -8.09 -0.83 10.92
C THR A 165 -6.98 -1.71 11.50
N GLU A 166 -7.09 -2.09 12.78
CA GLU A 166 -6.09 -2.85 13.52
C GLU A 166 -6.47 -4.31 13.71
N GLN A 167 -7.72 -4.69 13.48
CA GLN A 167 -8.21 -6.04 13.74
C GLN A 167 -8.85 -6.64 12.49
N VAL A 168 -8.84 -7.96 12.43
CA VAL A 168 -9.60 -8.70 11.43
C VAL A 168 -11.05 -8.80 11.91
N TRP A 169 -11.99 -8.36 11.09
CA TRP A 169 -13.42 -8.43 11.44
C TRP A 169 -14.28 -8.57 10.19
N GLN A 170 -15.51 -9.05 10.36
CA GLN A 170 -16.44 -9.30 9.25
C GLN A 170 -17.50 -8.20 9.19
N PRO A 171 -17.55 -7.37 8.13
CA PRO A 171 -18.63 -6.42 7.91
C PRO A 171 -19.96 -7.11 7.54
N GLY A 172 -19.90 -8.36 7.07
CA GLY A 172 -21.06 -9.19 6.76
C GLY A 172 -20.64 -10.64 6.48
N PRO A 173 -21.55 -11.49 5.97
CA PRO A 173 -21.28 -12.92 5.80
C PRO A 173 -20.29 -13.25 4.68
N ILE A 174 -20.03 -12.33 3.74
CA ILE A 174 -19.21 -12.62 2.56
C ILE A 174 -17.76 -12.15 2.74
N SER A 175 -17.57 -10.99 3.36
CA SER A 175 -16.28 -10.32 3.38
C SER A 175 -15.64 -10.28 4.75
N VAL A 176 -14.33 -10.07 4.73
CA VAL A 176 -13.51 -9.78 5.89
C VAL A 176 -12.72 -8.49 5.62
N VAL A 177 -12.64 -7.64 6.64
CA VAL A 177 -11.75 -6.48 6.69
C VAL A 177 -10.46 -6.94 7.36
N GLU A 178 -9.36 -6.87 6.64
CA GLU A 178 -8.05 -7.29 7.10
C GLU A 178 -7.06 -6.10 7.12
N PRO A 179 -6.27 -5.91 8.19
CA PRO A 179 -5.24 -4.87 8.22
C PRO A 179 -4.15 -5.06 7.15
N LEU A 180 -3.76 -3.96 6.50
CA LEU A 180 -2.59 -3.84 5.63
C LEU A 180 -1.64 -2.75 6.14
N PRO A 181 -0.35 -2.74 5.75
CA PRO A 181 0.57 -1.66 6.11
C PRO A 181 0.05 -0.25 5.74
N ALA A 182 -0.55 -0.12 4.56
CA ALA A 182 -1.06 1.16 4.04
C ALA A 182 -2.56 1.41 4.32
N GLY A 183 -3.24 0.51 5.03
CA GLY A 183 -4.68 0.63 5.26
C GLY A 183 -5.36 -0.69 5.58
N VAL A 184 -6.41 -1.03 4.84
CA VAL A 184 -7.17 -2.28 5.01
C VAL A 184 -7.52 -2.93 3.68
N TRP A 185 -7.78 -4.23 3.72
CA TRP A 185 -8.27 -5.00 2.61
C TRP A 185 -9.67 -5.54 2.93
N ILE A 186 -10.68 -5.12 2.17
CA ILE A 186 -12.03 -5.69 2.22
C ILE A 186 -12.11 -6.74 1.13
N ARG A 187 -12.14 -8.00 1.53
CA ARG A 187 -12.03 -9.13 0.61
C ARG A 187 -12.98 -10.27 0.96
N PRO A 188 -13.31 -11.15 0.00
CA PRO A 188 -13.96 -12.41 0.30
C PRO A 188 -13.10 -13.30 1.21
N LEU A 189 -13.74 -14.18 1.97
CA LEU A 189 -13.07 -15.10 2.90
C LEU A 189 -12.08 -16.04 2.20
N GLU A 190 -12.38 -16.42 0.95
CA GLU A 190 -11.62 -17.38 0.12
C GLU A 190 -10.38 -16.83 -0.61
N SER A 191 -9.98 -15.58 -0.34
CA SER A 191 -8.86 -14.95 -1.07
C SER A 191 -7.50 -15.57 -0.75
N ALA A 192 -6.56 -15.53 -1.71
CA ALA A 192 -5.27 -16.21 -1.64
C ALA A 192 -4.18 -15.43 -0.85
N ASP A 193 -3.26 -16.15 -0.22
CA ASP A 193 -2.16 -15.57 0.57
C ASP A 193 -1.15 -14.78 -0.28
N ASP A 194 -0.88 -15.20 -1.52
CA ASP A 194 0.05 -14.51 -2.42
C ASP A 194 -0.44 -13.08 -2.76
N GLN A 195 -1.75 -12.90 -2.87
CA GLN A 195 -2.36 -11.59 -3.10
C GLN A 195 -2.14 -10.65 -1.91
N ARG A 196 -2.17 -11.18 -0.68
CA ARG A 196 -1.80 -10.41 0.52
C ARG A 196 -0.35 -9.97 0.46
N ALA A 197 0.56 -10.88 0.12
CA ALA A 197 1.98 -10.57 0.04
C ALA A 197 2.27 -9.46 -0.99
N LEU A 198 1.56 -9.46 -2.13
CA LEU A 198 1.62 -8.39 -3.13
C LEU A 198 1.11 -7.05 -2.60
N LEU A 199 -0.01 -7.02 -1.89
CA LEU A 199 -0.54 -5.77 -1.32
C LEU A 199 0.37 -5.21 -0.23
N VAL A 200 0.95 -6.07 0.61
CA VAL A 200 1.89 -5.69 1.68
C VAL A 200 3.19 -5.12 1.13
N SER A 201 3.70 -5.69 0.04
CA SER A 201 4.96 -5.27 -0.58
C SER A 201 4.80 -4.15 -1.63
N GLY A 202 3.60 -3.98 -2.20
CA GLY A 202 3.34 -3.02 -3.26
C GLY A 202 2.79 -1.68 -2.78
N LEU A 203 1.95 -1.66 -1.74
CA LEU A 203 1.32 -0.42 -1.26
C LEU A 203 2.26 0.36 -0.35
N VAL A 204 2.53 1.61 -0.72
CA VAL A 204 3.35 2.53 0.07
C VAL A 204 2.50 3.11 1.21
N PRO A 205 2.84 2.85 2.49
CA PRO A 205 2.11 3.43 3.61
C PRO A 205 2.26 4.95 3.65
N ASN A 206 1.15 5.64 3.93
CA ASN A 206 1.09 7.09 4.10
C ASN A 206 0.35 7.41 5.40
N ARG A 207 0.88 8.34 6.20
CA ARG A 207 0.27 8.74 7.48
C ARG A 207 -1.06 9.46 7.30
N ASP A 208 -1.29 10.07 6.15
CA ASP A 208 -2.47 10.89 5.86
C ASP A 208 -3.47 10.24 4.92
N GLU A 209 -3.22 9.01 4.47
CA GLU A 209 -4.11 8.30 3.56
C GLU A 209 -4.38 6.88 4.04
N LEU A 210 -5.65 6.58 4.28
CA LEU A 210 -6.15 5.25 4.57
C LEU A 210 -6.56 4.57 3.26
N ILE A 211 -5.72 3.65 2.77
CA ILE A 211 -6.03 2.90 1.54
C ILE A 211 -6.99 1.76 1.88
N VAL A 212 -8.16 1.77 1.25
CA VAL A 212 -9.19 0.72 1.37
C VAL A 212 -9.18 -0.08 0.07
N VAL A 213 -8.54 -1.25 0.12
CA VAL A 213 -8.46 -2.17 -1.01
C VAL A 213 -9.75 -2.98 -1.09
N LEU A 214 -10.38 -3.02 -2.27
CA LEU A 214 -11.68 -3.64 -2.48
C LEU A 214 -11.58 -4.88 -3.37
N GLY A 215 -12.09 -5.99 -2.86
CA GLY A 215 -12.14 -7.26 -3.57
C GLY A 215 -10.79 -7.94 -3.71
N SER A 216 -10.82 -9.10 -4.34
CA SER A 216 -9.63 -9.85 -4.68
C SER A 216 -9.73 -10.43 -6.09
N PRO A 217 -8.65 -10.41 -6.90
CA PRO A 217 -8.65 -11.04 -8.21
C PRO A 217 -9.14 -12.49 -8.16
N ASN A 218 -9.82 -12.93 -9.22
CA ASN A 218 -10.40 -14.29 -9.34
C ASN A 218 -11.29 -14.75 -8.16
N SER A 219 -11.88 -13.82 -7.40
CA SER A 219 -12.72 -14.12 -6.24
C SER A 219 -14.17 -13.64 -6.45
N ARG A 220 -15.06 -13.98 -5.51
CA ARG A 220 -16.45 -13.49 -5.56
C ARG A 220 -16.50 -11.96 -5.41
N PRO A 221 -17.49 -11.27 -6.01
CA PRO A 221 -17.68 -9.85 -5.81
C PRO A 221 -17.95 -9.51 -4.33
N VAL A 222 -17.31 -8.46 -3.82
CA VAL A 222 -17.59 -7.93 -2.48
C VAL A 222 -18.91 -7.15 -2.50
N PRO A 223 -19.86 -7.42 -1.58
CA PRO A 223 -21.13 -6.70 -1.55
C PRO A 223 -20.96 -5.21 -1.19
N MET A 224 -21.63 -4.32 -1.93
CA MET A 224 -21.58 -2.88 -1.70
C MET A 224 -22.02 -2.49 -0.27
N ALA A 225 -23.00 -3.19 0.29
CA ALA A 225 -23.49 -2.97 1.65
C ALA A 225 -22.41 -3.26 2.72
N GLU A 226 -21.54 -4.24 2.49
CA GLU A 226 -20.45 -4.58 3.42
C GLU A 226 -19.31 -3.54 3.34
N ILE A 227 -19.01 -3.03 2.15
CA ILE A 227 -18.10 -1.89 1.97
C ILE A 227 -18.64 -0.66 2.70
N ALA A 228 -19.94 -0.37 2.56
CA ALA A 228 -20.58 0.75 3.23
C ALA A 228 -20.52 0.59 4.76
N ARG A 229 -20.69 -0.61 5.32
CA ARG A 229 -20.54 -0.87 6.76
C ARG A 229 -19.12 -0.56 7.26
N PHE A 230 -18.08 -0.92 6.49
CA PHE A 230 -16.72 -0.48 6.80
C PHE A 230 -16.64 1.06 6.83
N CYS A 231 -17.12 1.73 5.79
CA CYS A 231 -17.06 3.19 5.68
C CYS A 231 -17.78 3.90 6.85
N HIS A 232 -18.92 3.37 7.30
CA HIS A 232 -19.62 3.90 8.47
C HIS A 232 -18.85 3.70 9.79
N SER A 233 -17.97 2.70 9.87
CA SER A 233 -17.09 2.48 11.03
C SER A 233 -15.92 3.46 11.09
N VAL A 234 -15.59 4.14 9.98
CA VAL A 234 -14.50 5.11 9.92
C VAL A 234 -14.87 6.37 10.73
N PRO A 235 -14.07 6.76 11.74
CA PRO A 235 -14.27 7.98 12.50
C PRO A 235 -14.37 9.22 11.59
N PRO A 236 -15.25 10.20 11.88
CA PRO A 236 -15.45 11.38 11.05
C PRO A 236 -14.16 12.11 10.63
N GLU A 237 -13.21 12.24 11.56
CA GLU A 237 -11.90 12.87 11.38
C GLU A 237 -10.99 12.15 10.36
N HIS A 238 -11.27 10.89 10.05
CA HIS A 238 -10.49 10.08 9.11
C HIS A 238 -11.17 9.91 7.74
N ARG A 239 -12.46 10.26 7.60
CA ARG A 239 -13.21 10.02 6.35
C ARG A 239 -12.59 10.70 5.13
N ALA A 240 -12.04 11.90 5.31
CA ALA A 240 -11.36 12.64 4.23
C ALA A 240 -10.03 11.99 3.80
N LYS A 241 -9.41 11.18 4.68
CA LYS A 241 -8.17 10.44 4.43
C LYS A 241 -8.40 9.15 3.64
N VAL A 242 -9.64 8.70 3.47
CA VAL A 242 -9.94 7.43 2.78
C VAL A 242 -9.67 7.55 1.28
N ARG A 243 -8.92 6.59 0.74
CA ARG A 243 -8.72 6.36 -0.69
C ARG A 243 -9.04 4.92 -1.03
N PHE A 244 -9.93 4.71 -1.98
CA PHE A 244 -10.32 3.36 -2.40
C PHE A 244 -9.42 2.87 -3.53
N LEU A 245 -9.10 1.58 -3.50
CA LEU A 245 -8.41 0.89 -4.58
C LEU A 245 -9.22 -0.33 -4.99
N GLN A 246 -9.71 -0.37 -6.23
CA GLN A 246 -10.35 -1.57 -6.75
C GLN A 246 -9.29 -2.59 -7.16
N TYR A 247 -9.21 -3.68 -6.41
CA TYR A 247 -8.25 -4.77 -6.65
C TYR A 247 -8.92 -6.02 -7.22
N GLY A 248 -10.21 -6.21 -6.95
CA GLY A 248 -11.01 -7.29 -7.52
C GLY A 248 -12.46 -6.86 -7.80
N PRO A 249 -13.34 -7.85 -8.04
CA PRO A 249 -14.74 -7.56 -8.33
C PRO A 249 -15.48 -7.03 -7.10
N VAL A 250 -16.38 -6.10 -7.35
CA VAL A 250 -17.32 -5.52 -6.37
C VAL A 250 -18.72 -5.63 -6.96
N GLU A 251 -19.70 -5.96 -6.15
CA GLU A 251 -21.08 -6.09 -6.59
C GLU A 251 -21.66 -4.73 -6.99
N VAL A 252 -21.81 -4.50 -8.29
CA VAL A 252 -22.42 -3.30 -8.87
C VAL A 252 -23.27 -3.66 -10.08
N LEU A 253 -24.41 -3.00 -10.24
CA LEU A 253 -25.36 -3.33 -11.32
C LEU A 253 -25.07 -2.56 -12.61
N ARG A 254 -25.01 -1.22 -12.55
CA ARG A 254 -25.08 -0.36 -13.76
C ARG A 254 -24.19 0.88 -13.70
N ALA A 255 -23.36 1.01 -12.67
CA ALA A 255 -22.50 2.17 -12.47
C ALA A 255 -21.08 1.70 -12.16
N SER A 256 -20.10 2.59 -12.32
CA SER A 256 -18.76 2.33 -11.79
C SER A 256 -18.83 2.12 -10.27
N VAL A 257 -17.87 1.36 -9.74
CA VAL A 257 -17.75 1.12 -8.29
C VAL A 257 -17.68 2.45 -7.52
N GLY A 258 -16.91 3.41 -8.02
CA GLY A 258 -16.81 4.74 -7.42
C GLY A 258 -18.15 5.49 -7.36
N GLN A 259 -18.93 5.49 -8.45
CA GLN A 259 -20.24 6.14 -8.45
C GLN A 259 -21.24 5.42 -7.55
N ALA A 260 -21.28 4.08 -7.61
CA ALA A 260 -22.19 3.29 -6.79
C ALA A 260 -21.91 3.47 -5.29
N LEU A 261 -20.63 3.54 -4.90
CA LEU A 261 -20.25 3.77 -3.52
C LEU A 261 -20.55 5.21 -3.07
N ALA A 262 -20.30 6.21 -3.92
CA ALA A 262 -20.69 7.60 -3.62
C ALA A 262 -22.20 7.70 -3.36
N ASP A 263 -23.01 7.09 -4.23
CA ASP A 263 -24.47 7.04 -4.12
C ASP A 263 -24.90 6.33 -2.83
N GLN A 264 -24.29 5.18 -2.50
CA GLN A 264 -24.59 4.40 -1.31
C GLN A 264 -24.27 5.14 -0.01
N LEU A 265 -23.17 5.92 0.02
CA LEU A 265 -22.75 6.69 1.20
C LEU A 265 -23.40 8.07 1.28
N GLY A 266 -23.99 8.56 0.19
CA GLY A 266 -24.48 9.93 0.09
C GLY A 266 -23.38 10.99 0.22
N ALA A 267 -22.12 10.63 -0.03
CA ALA A 267 -20.94 11.48 0.17
C ALA A 267 -19.89 11.27 -0.93
N PRO A 268 -19.03 12.26 -1.21
CA PRO A 268 -17.94 12.09 -2.16
C PRO A 268 -16.98 10.98 -1.74
N VAL A 269 -16.52 10.18 -2.72
CA VAL A 269 -15.48 9.15 -2.51
C VAL A 269 -14.36 9.35 -3.51
N THR A 270 -13.12 9.05 -3.10
CA THR A 270 -11.93 9.18 -3.95
C THR A 270 -11.30 7.82 -4.18
N PHE A 271 -11.06 7.47 -5.44
CA PHE A 271 -10.45 6.22 -5.86
C PHE A 271 -9.08 6.49 -6.46
N TYR A 272 -8.12 5.63 -6.17
CA TYR A 272 -6.97 5.45 -7.03
C TYR A 272 -7.40 4.82 -8.35
N ALA A 273 -6.91 5.33 -9.47
CA ALA A 273 -7.22 4.80 -10.80
C ALA A 273 -6.36 3.58 -11.19
N GLY A 274 -5.63 3.00 -10.23
CA GLY A 274 -4.81 1.80 -10.38
C GLY A 274 -4.11 1.46 -9.07
N MET A 275 -3.39 0.34 -9.04
CA MET A 275 -2.51 -0.04 -7.94
C MET A 275 -1.27 0.87 -7.93
N PRO A 276 -0.99 1.61 -6.85
CA PRO A 276 0.25 2.35 -6.69
C PRO A 276 1.46 1.41 -6.69
N SER A 277 2.52 1.79 -7.39
CA SER A 277 3.83 1.16 -7.33
C SER A 277 4.73 1.89 -6.34
N VAL A 278 5.82 1.24 -5.93
CA VAL A 278 6.87 1.87 -5.10
C VAL A 278 7.58 3.03 -5.82
N GLU A 279 7.51 3.09 -7.14
CA GLU A 279 8.06 4.17 -7.97
C GLU A 279 7.10 5.36 -8.08
N GLY A 280 5.90 5.25 -7.50
CA GLY A 280 4.90 6.32 -7.49
C GLY A 280 4.04 6.40 -8.76
N THR A 281 4.12 5.40 -9.65
CA THR A 281 3.22 5.21 -10.79
C THR A 281 2.00 4.40 -10.37
N LEU A 282 0.87 4.51 -11.10
CA LEU A 282 -0.29 3.65 -10.88
C LEU A 282 -0.49 2.71 -12.06
N HIS A 283 -0.76 1.44 -11.77
CA HIS A 283 -0.98 0.41 -12.77
C HIS A 283 -2.39 -0.16 -12.63
N VAL A 284 -3.13 -0.20 -13.73
CA VAL A 284 -4.46 -0.83 -13.72
C VAL A 284 -4.32 -2.32 -13.41
N VAL A 285 -5.17 -2.84 -12.54
CA VAL A 285 -5.15 -4.26 -12.13
C VAL A 285 -6.03 -5.07 -13.08
N SER A 286 -5.49 -6.16 -13.63
CA SER A 286 -6.25 -7.10 -14.44
C SER A 286 -7.18 -7.97 -13.58
N PRO A 287 -8.23 -8.60 -14.14
CA PRO A 287 -9.10 -9.50 -13.38
C PRO A 287 -8.35 -10.67 -12.74
N GLU A 288 -7.21 -11.06 -13.32
CA GLU A 288 -6.30 -12.09 -12.83
C GLU A 288 -5.33 -11.59 -11.73
N GLY A 289 -5.30 -10.28 -11.49
CA GLY A 289 -4.46 -9.65 -10.45
C GLY A 289 -3.11 -9.15 -10.96
N ASN A 290 -2.85 -9.23 -12.26
CA ASN A 290 -1.61 -8.74 -12.84
C ASN A 290 -1.64 -7.21 -12.99
N LEU A 291 -0.48 -6.57 -12.88
CA LEU A 291 -0.34 -5.16 -13.19
C LEU A 291 -0.35 -4.96 -14.71
N GLY A 292 -1.31 -4.20 -15.18
CA GLY A 292 -1.47 -3.80 -16.57
C GLY A 292 -0.78 -2.48 -16.88
N TRP A 293 -1.44 -1.68 -17.71
CA TRP A 293 -0.92 -0.41 -18.19
C TRP A 293 -0.84 0.66 -17.11
N ARG A 294 0.08 1.61 -17.28
CA ARG A 294 0.26 2.75 -16.38
C ARG A 294 -0.84 3.79 -16.61
N SER A 295 -1.63 4.08 -15.58
CA SER A 295 -2.64 5.13 -15.61
C SER A 295 -2.02 6.52 -15.48
N PHE A 296 -2.48 7.46 -16.31
CA PHE A 296 -2.16 8.89 -16.16
C PHE A 296 -3.09 9.57 -15.15
N ALA A 297 -4.33 9.11 -15.03
CA ALA A 297 -5.17 9.50 -13.91
C ALA A 297 -4.61 8.84 -12.64
N ARG A 298 -4.40 9.60 -11.57
CA ARG A 298 -3.97 9.04 -10.28
C ARG A 298 -5.15 8.88 -9.36
N GLU A 299 -5.91 9.96 -9.15
CA GLU A 299 -7.06 9.99 -8.25
C GLU A 299 -8.30 10.53 -8.94
N LEU A 300 -9.41 9.82 -8.74
CA LEU A 300 -10.72 10.14 -9.29
C LEU A 300 -11.72 10.30 -8.14
N ARG A 301 -12.36 11.46 -8.05
CA ARG A 301 -13.41 11.72 -7.07
C ARG A 301 -14.79 11.63 -7.69
N TYR A 302 -15.63 10.79 -7.11
CA TYR A 302 -17.02 10.60 -7.50
C TYR A 302 -17.92 11.35 -6.53
N LEU A 303 -18.89 12.07 -7.08
CA LEU A 303 -19.92 12.77 -6.31
C LEU A 303 -21.22 11.93 -6.30
N PRO A 304 -21.96 11.91 -5.19
CA PRO A 304 -23.25 11.24 -5.15
C PRO A 304 -24.23 11.92 -6.12
N ARG A 305 -25.08 11.15 -6.80
CA ARG A 305 -26.12 11.69 -7.70
C ARG A 305 -27.05 12.67 -7.02
N ALA A 306 -27.28 12.51 -5.72
CA ALA A 306 -28.08 13.43 -4.92
C ALA A 306 -27.52 14.87 -4.95
N ALA A 307 -26.19 15.03 -5.06
CA ALA A 307 -25.54 16.33 -5.21
C ALA A 307 -25.66 16.93 -6.63
N ALA A 308 -26.16 16.15 -7.60
CA ALA A 308 -26.23 16.50 -9.02
C ALA A 308 -27.65 16.32 -9.61
N ALA A 309 -28.68 16.55 -8.80
CA ALA A 309 -30.09 16.44 -9.20
C ALA A 309 -30.43 15.09 -9.89
N GLY A 310 -29.83 14.00 -9.40
CA GLY A 310 -30.07 12.65 -9.92
C GLY A 310 -29.20 12.25 -11.12
N ARG A 311 -28.38 13.16 -11.68
CA ARG A 311 -27.46 12.86 -12.78
C ARG A 311 -26.17 12.23 -12.28
N ILE A 312 -25.59 11.36 -13.09
CA ILE A 312 -24.18 10.95 -12.95
C ILE A 312 -23.33 12.06 -13.57
N LEU A 313 -22.42 12.64 -12.77
CA LEU A 313 -21.40 13.56 -13.28
C LEU A 313 -20.13 12.77 -13.60
N PRO A 314 -19.30 13.23 -14.55
CA PRO A 314 -17.96 12.70 -14.71
C PRO A 314 -17.18 12.74 -13.39
N PRO A 315 -16.35 11.71 -13.12
CA PRO A 315 -15.45 11.78 -11.97
C PRO A 315 -14.52 12.99 -12.10
N GLN A 316 -14.30 13.69 -10.98
CA GLN A 316 -13.35 14.78 -10.91
C GLN A 316 -11.93 14.21 -10.86
N LEU A 317 -11.06 14.67 -11.76
CA LEU A 317 -9.64 14.33 -11.74
C LEU A 317 -8.96 15.12 -10.62
N VAL A 318 -8.61 14.44 -9.52
CA VAL A 318 -8.00 15.06 -8.33
C VAL A 318 -6.48 15.16 -8.48
N ALA A 319 -5.86 14.10 -9.01
CA ALA A 319 -4.43 14.01 -9.24
C ALA A 319 -4.16 13.24 -10.54
N HIS A 320 -3.10 13.64 -11.25
CA HIS A 320 -2.72 13.03 -12.52
C HIS A 320 -1.21 13.17 -12.78
N ASP A 321 -0.67 12.30 -13.62
CA ASP A 321 0.68 12.41 -14.18
C ASP A 321 0.63 13.18 -15.50
N ASN A 322 1.64 14.00 -15.80
CA ASN A 322 1.73 14.74 -17.06
C ASN A 322 2.04 13.78 -18.23
N PRO A 323 1.12 13.58 -19.19
CA PRO A 323 1.36 12.71 -20.34
C PRO A 323 2.19 13.37 -21.45
N MET A 324 2.34 14.70 -21.42
CA MET A 324 2.96 15.51 -22.46
C MET A 324 4.03 16.45 -21.86
N PRO A 325 5.23 15.94 -21.54
CA PRO A 325 6.32 16.77 -21.02
C PRO A 325 6.63 17.94 -21.97
N GLY A 326 6.60 19.16 -21.44
CA GLY A 326 6.84 20.40 -22.22
C GLY A 326 5.58 21.03 -22.83
N ALA A 327 4.43 20.36 -22.82
CA ALA A 327 3.16 20.95 -23.21
C ALA A 327 2.61 21.86 -22.09
N ALA A 328 1.97 22.97 -22.48
CA ALA A 328 1.30 23.86 -21.54
C ALA A 328 -0.04 23.27 -21.08
N GLU A 329 -0.24 23.20 -19.76
CA GLU A 329 -1.51 22.80 -19.15
C GLU A 329 -2.48 23.98 -19.14
N LEU A 330 -3.69 23.76 -19.66
CA LEU A 330 -4.76 24.76 -19.74
C LEU A 330 -5.66 24.77 -18.51
N SER A 331 -5.92 23.57 -17.99
CA SER A 331 -6.72 23.28 -16.81
C SER A 331 -6.31 21.90 -16.31
N PRO A 332 -6.60 21.52 -15.04
CA PRO A 332 -6.18 20.23 -14.49
C PRO A 332 -6.41 19.04 -15.44
N GLY A 333 -5.32 18.45 -15.93
CA GLY A 333 -5.32 17.30 -16.83
C GLY A 333 -5.57 17.59 -18.30
N VAL A 334 -5.59 18.86 -18.74
CA VAL A 334 -5.82 19.26 -20.15
C VAL A 334 -4.62 20.02 -20.67
N TYR A 335 -4.00 19.49 -21.72
CA TYR A 335 -2.73 19.99 -22.27
C TYR A 335 -2.89 20.41 -23.73
N TRP A 336 -2.25 21.51 -24.12
CA TRP A 336 -2.10 21.85 -25.54
C TRP A 336 -1.26 20.79 -26.25
N TYR A 337 -1.76 20.27 -27.37
CA TYR A 337 -1.00 19.33 -28.21
C TYR A 337 -0.72 19.92 -29.59
N ALA A 338 -1.72 20.54 -30.21
CA ALA A 338 -1.60 21.30 -31.46
C ALA A 338 -2.51 22.54 -31.41
N SER A 339 -2.41 23.42 -32.41
CA SER A 339 -3.24 24.65 -32.49
C SER A 339 -4.75 24.37 -32.46
N ASP A 340 -5.15 23.19 -32.92
CA ASP A 340 -6.53 22.74 -33.05
C ASP A 340 -6.88 21.58 -32.10
N ALA A 341 -5.95 21.14 -31.25
CA ALA A 341 -6.10 19.93 -30.45
C ALA A 341 -5.52 20.05 -29.03
N VAL A 342 -6.26 19.51 -28.08
CA VAL A 342 -5.83 19.32 -26.69
C VAL A 342 -5.90 17.85 -26.32
N VAL A 343 -5.02 17.43 -25.41
CA VAL A 343 -5.03 16.11 -24.78
C VAL A 343 -5.56 16.26 -23.37
N GLU A 344 -6.67 15.60 -23.07
CA GLU A 344 -7.29 15.53 -21.75
C GLU A 344 -7.03 14.16 -21.12
N VAL A 345 -6.57 14.13 -19.88
CA VAL A 345 -6.44 12.91 -19.08
C VAL A 345 -7.83 12.49 -18.60
N VAL A 346 -8.24 11.27 -18.97
CA VAL A 346 -9.52 10.65 -18.56
C VAL A 346 -9.25 9.31 -17.89
N GLN A 347 -10.23 8.76 -17.18
CA GLN A 347 -10.03 7.51 -16.45
C GLN A 347 -9.58 6.35 -17.37
N SER A 348 -10.08 6.31 -18.61
CA SER A 348 -9.76 5.26 -19.59
C SER A 348 -8.45 5.47 -20.36
N GLY A 349 -7.72 6.57 -20.10
CA GLY A 349 -6.46 6.90 -20.76
C GLY A 349 -6.36 8.38 -21.15
N LEU A 350 -6.13 8.65 -22.43
CA LEU A 350 -5.97 10.00 -22.98
C LEU A 350 -7.11 10.28 -23.96
N TRP A 351 -7.59 11.51 -23.97
CA TRP A 351 -8.61 11.97 -24.91
C TRP A 351 -8.12 13.17 -25.70
N LEU A 352 -7.93 12.95 -27.00
CA LEU A 352 -7.61 13.99 -27.96
C LEU A 352 -8.89 14.60 -28.53
N ARG A 353 -9.03 15.91 -28.40
CA ARG A 353 -10.22 16.66 -28.80
C ARG A 353 -9.92 18.10 -29.19
N PRO A 354 -10.86 18.82 -29.83
CA PRO A 354 -10.77 20.27 -29.97
C PRO A 354 -10.71 20.98 -28.60
N PRO A 355 -10.16 22.21 -28.54
CA PRO A 355 -10.09 22.98 -27.29
C PRO A 355 -11.45 23.22 -26.65
N VAL A 356 -12.48 23.47 -27.47
CA VAL A 356 -13.87 23.51 -27.05
C VAL A 356 -14.40 22.08 -26.94
N ALA A 357 -14.83 21.69 -25.75
CA ALA A 357 -15.31 20.33 -25.51
C ALA A 357 -16.59 20.04 -26.33
N PRO A 358 -16.68 18.86 -26.97
CA PRO A 358 -17.86 18.45 -27.72
C PRO A 358 -19.04 18.13 -26.81
N VAL A 359 -20.26 18.09 -27.37
CA VAL A 359 -21.52 17.90 -26.61
C VAL A 359 -21.55 16.58 -25.82
N ASN A 360 -20.91 15.54 -26.33
CA ASN A 360 -20.83 14.21 -25.72
C ASN A 360 -19.61 14.01 -24.82
N ALA A 361 -18.92 15.09 -24.41
CA ALA A 361 -17.70 15.03 -23.59
C ALA A 361 -17.86 14.17 -22.33
N ASP A 362 -18.99 14.30 -21.64
CA ASP A 362 -19.24 13.58 -20.39
C ASP A 362 -19.20 12.06 -20.58
N HIS A 363 -19.66 11.53 -21.73
CA HIS A 363 -19.61 10.09 -22.00
C HIS A 363 -18.17 9.57 -22.07
N VAL A 364 -17.25 10.33 -22.69
CA VAL A 364 -15.83 9.95 -22.76
C VAL A 364 -15.20 10.00 -21.37
N ARG A 365 -15.49 11.04 -20.59
CA ARG A 365 -14.97 11.19 -19.22
C ARG A 365 -15.50 10.13 -18.26
N THR A 366 -16.74 9.65 -18.46
CA THR A 366 -17.35 8.58 -17.66
C THR A 366 -17.00 7.18 -18.13
N ALA A 367 -16.38 7.03 -19.31
CA ALA A 367 -16.07 5.72 -19.87
C ALA A 367 -15.19 4.92 -18.90
N PRO A 368 -15.58 3.68 -18.51
CA PRO A 368 -14.87 2.92 -17.49
C PRO A 368 -13.47 2.53 -17.94
N ILE A 369 -12.61 2.21 -16.96
CA ILE A 369 -11.28 1.64 -17.19
C ILE A 369 -11.43 0.25 -17.82
N ASP A 370 -10.72 0.00 -18.94
CA ASP A 370 -10.47 -1.34 -19.46
C ASP A 370 -9.10 -1.80 -18.98
N SER A 371 -9.03 -2.93 -18.29
CA SER A 371 -7.76 -3.44 -17.76
C SER A 371 -6.82 -4.01 -18.81
N ARG A 372 -7.33 -4.32 -20.01
CA ARG A 372 -6.56 -4.96 -21.09
C ARG A 372 -5.73 -3.94 -21.89
N PHE A 373 -6.22 -2.71 -22.01
CA PHE A 373 -5.54 -1.65 -22.73
C PHE A 373 -6.03 -0.26 -22.26
N ALA A 374 -5.17 0.74 -22.44
CA ALA A 374 -5.53 2.14 -22.31
C ALA A 374 -6.01 2.69 -23.66
N ALA A 375 -6.92 3.67 -23.65
CA ALA A 375 -7.37 4.33 -24.87
C ALA A 375 -6.60 5.64 -25.11
N VAL A 376 -6.22 5.87 -26.37
CA VAL A 376 -6.06 7.23 -26.92
C VAL A 376 -7.34 7.51 -27.70
N VAL A 377 -8.30 8.11 -27.02
CA VAL A 377 -9.60 8.42 -27.61
C VAL A 377 -9.43 9.63 -28.52
N PHE A 378 -9.94 9.58 -29.73
CA PHE A 378 -9.99 10.73 -30.62
C PHE A 378 -11.43 11.16 -30.88
N ASP A 379 -11.65 12.47 -30.89
CA ASP A 379 -12.97 13.04 -31.14
C ASP A 379 -13.50 12.70 -32.55
N THR A 380 -14.81 12.46 -32.64
CA THR A 380 -15.50 12.14 -33.89
C THR A 380 -16.73 13.03 -34.10
N SER A 381 -16.77 14.22 -33.50
CA SER A 381 -17.94 15.11 -33.54
C SER A 381 -18.21 15.68 -34.94
N SER A 382 -17.20 15.74 -35.82
CA SER A 382 -17.36 16.10 -37.23
C SER A 382 -16.39 15.32 -38.11
N ARG A 383 -16.81 14.95 -39.33
CA ARG A 383 -15.98 14.14 -40.25
C ARG A 383 -14.63 14.80 -40.56
N HIS A 384 -14.59 16.12 -40.71
CA HIS A 384 -13.35 16.85 -40.98
C HIS A 384 -12.36 16.78 -39.81
N LEU A 385 -12.86 16.82 -38.56
CA LEU A 385 -12.00 16.70 -37.38
C LEU A 385 -11.58 15.26 -37.12
N THR A 386 -12.39 14.26 -37.49
CA THR A 386 -12.08 12.85 -37.25
C THR A 386 -10.73 12.44 -37.83
N ASP A 387 -10.49 12.69 -39.12
CA ASP A 387 -9.24 12.27 -39.78
C ASP A 387 -8.01 12.97 -39.16
N ARG A 388 -8.16 14.26 -38.83
CA ARG A 388 -7.13 15.05 -38.16
C ARG A 388 -6.82 14.55 -36.76
N MET A 389 -7.85 14.31 -35.94
CA MET A 389 -7.70 13.81 -34.57
C MET A 389 -7.17 12.38 -34.56
N GLN A 390 -7.57 11.55 -35.51
CA GLN A 390 -7.01 10.20 -35.65
C GLN A 390 -5.51 10.25 -35.97
N ALA A 391 -5.08 11.07 -36.94
CA ALA A 391 -3.67 11.20 -37.28
C ALA A 391 -2.82 11.67 -36.08
N LEU A 392 -3.33 12.62 -35.30
CA LEU A 392 -2.68 13.10 -34.08
C LEU A 392 -2.67 12.03 -32.96
N ALA A 393 -3.71 11.22 -32.83
CA ALA A 393 -3.73 10.10 -31.88
C ALA A 393 -2.68 9.04 -32.24
N ASP A 394 -2.52 8.73 -33.53
CA ASP A 394 -1.49 7.82 -34.02
C ASP A 394 -0.07 8.39 -33.79
N GLU A 395 0.11 9.71 -33.92
CA GLU A 395 1.35 10.41 -33.58
C GLU A 395 1.68 10.27 -32.09
N ILE A 396 0.72 10.50 -31.20
CA ILE A 396 0.88 10.29 -29.75
C ILE A 396 1.34 8.85 -29.48
N LEU A 397 0.69 7.85 -30.06
CA LEU A 397 1.09 6.45 -29.90
C LEU A 397 2.52 6.20 -30.41
N ALA A 398 2.92 6.81 -31.52
CA ALA A 398 4.26 6.68 -32.09
C ALA A 398 5.36 7.32 -31.23
N THR A 399 5.03 8.29 -30.37
CA THR A 399 5.97 8.91 -29.42
C THR A 399 6.12 8.15 -28.11
N MET A 400 5.14 7.33 -27.72
CA MET A 400 5.21 6.52 -26.50
C MET A 400 6.35 5.49 -26.55
N ASP A 401 6.90 5.12 -25.41
CA ASP A 401 7.87 4.04 -25.35
C ASP A 401 7.27 2.69 -25.83
N PRO A 402 8.08 1.73 -26.30
CA PRO A 402 7.57 0.49 -26.88
C PRO A 402 6.76 -0.40 -25.92
N ALA A 403 6.96 -0.29 -24.61
CA ALA A 403 6.17 -1.05 -23.64
C ALA A 403 4.79 -0.41 -23.46
N MET A 404 4.72 0.91 -23.30
CA MET A 404 3.47 1.65 -23.20
C MET A 404 2.65 1.54 -24.49
N ARG A 405 3.26 1.73 -25.66
CA ARG A 405 2.57 1.63 -26.96
C ARG A 405 1.84 0.30 -27.16
N ARG A 406 2.42 -0.82 -26.71
CA ARG A 406 1.79 -2.15 -26.80
C ARG A 406 0.49 -2.26 -25.99
N MET A 407 0.33 -1.43 -24.98
CA MET A 407 -0.83 -1.42 -24.10
C MET A 407 -1.85 -0.31 -24.41
N PHE A 408 -1.55 0.60 -25.33
CA PHE A 408 -2.46 1.67 -25.73
C PHE A 408 -3.11 1.39 -27.09
N ARG A 409 -4.35 1.84 -27.29
CA ARG A 409 -5.10 1.71 -28.56
C ARG A 409 -5.76 3.04 -28.92
N ALA A 410 -5.62 3.47 -30.16
CA ALA A 410 -6.39 4.61 -30.68
C ALA A 410 -7.84 4.16 -30.88
N LEU A 411 -8.79 4.89 -30.30
CA LEU A 411 -10.22 4.56 -30.39
C LEU A 411 -11.05 5.80 -30.72
N PRO A 412 -12.05 5.69 -31.61
CA PRO A 412 -12.98 6.78 -31.84
C PRO A 412 -13.90 6.96 -30.62
N ALA A 413 -14.17 8.22 -30.24
CA ALA A 413 -15.05 8.55 -29.11
C ALA A 413 -16.43 7.86 -29.18
N ALA A 414 -16.97 7.66 -30.38
CA ALA A 414 -18.24 6.96 -30.61
C ALA A 414 -18.28 5.52 -30.06
N VAL A 415 -17.15 4.80 -30.04
CA VAL A 415 -17.09 3.41 -29.51
C VAL A 415 -17.29 3.39 -28.00
N LEU A 416 -16.78 4.39 -27.28
CA LEU A 416 -16.99 4.50 -25.84
C LEU A 416 -18.43 4.89 -25.49
N VAL A 417 -19.07 5.72 -26.32
CA VAL A 417 -20.49 6.05 -26.17
C VAL A 417 -21.37 4.81 -26.39
N ALA A 418 -21.08 3.99 -27.40
CA ALA A 418 -21.84 2.77 -27.67
C ALA A 418 -21.72 1.72 -26.56
N ASN A 419 -20.52 1.53 -26.02
CA ASN A 419 -20.26 0.57 -24.93
C ASN A 419 -20.83 1.03 -23.57
N SER A 420 -21.07 2.33 -23.38
CA SER A 420 -21.77 2.86 -22.21
C SER A 420 -23.24 2.40 -22.13
N HIS A 421 -23.81 1.92 -23.25
CA HIS A 421 -25.15 1.34 -23.33
C HIS A 421 -25.18 -0.20 -23.29
N HIS A 422 -24.03 -0.85 -23.20
CA HIS A 422 -23.88 -2.31 -23.16
C HIS A 422 -22.90 -2.71 -22.05
N VAL A 423 -23.39 -2.70 -20.81
CA VAL A 423 -22.81 -3.55 -19.77
C VAL A 423 -23.59 -4.88 -19.84
N PRO A 424 -22.95 -6.01 -20.20
CA PRO A 424 -23.62 -7.30 -20.21
C PRO A 424 -24.01 -7.73 -18.79
N VAL A 425 -25.15 -8.41 -18.72
CA VAL A 425 -25.86 -8.91 -17.53
C VAL A 425 -25.00 -9.84 -16.68
#